data_AF-A0A849MH94-F1
#
_entry.id   AF-A0A849MH94-F1
#
_cell.length_a   1.000
_cell.length_b   1.000
_cell.length_c   1.000
_cell.angle_alpha   90.00
_cell.angle_beta   90.00
_cell.angle_gamma   90.00
#
_symmetry.space_group_name_H-M   'P 1'
#
loop_
_entity.id
_entity.type
_entity.pdbx_description
1 polymer ?
#
loop_
_entity_poly.entity_id
_entity_poly.type
_entity_poly.pdbx_seq_one_letter_code
_entity_poly.pdbx_strand_id
1 'polypeptide(L)'
;MTDTQLTIEASVAYQAFQEMHESKQTYFTFLQEIDVKYKDGGEASKDETGELAKLLAEHSKKVAAFNIAMSAVEDFEARAALIKLMS
;
A
#
# COMPACT_ATOMS: atom_id res chain seq x y z
N MET A 1 26.46 8.37 -2.59
CA MET A 1 25.16 7.79 -2.21
C MET A 1 25.27 6.30 -2.45
N THR A 2 25.09 5.47 -1.43
CA THR A 2 25.24 4.02 -1.57
C THR A 2 24.14 3.49 -2.47
N ASP A 3 24.47 3.26 -3.74
CA ASP A 3 23.71 2.38 -4.64
C ASP A 3 23.67 1.00 -3.99
N THR A 4 22.69 0.82 -3.11
CA THR A 4 22.43 -0.49 -2.52
C THR A 4 21.62 -1.20 -3.58
N GLN A 5 22.32 -1.82 -4.52
CA GLN A 5 21.67 -2.61 -5.56
C GLN A 5 20.92 -3.73 -4.85
N LEU A 6 19.61 -3.55 -4.72
CA LEU A 6 18.74 -4.55 -4.12
C LEU A 6 18.86 -5.84 -4.93
N THR A 7 18.84 -6.97 -4.23
CA THR A 7 18.59 -8.27 -4.86
C THR A 7 17.28 -8.22 -5.64
N ILE A 8 17.07 -9.16 -6.57
CA ILE A 8 15.83 -9.23 -7.35
C ILE A 8 14.62 -9.34 -6.41
N GLU A 9 14.71 -10.23 -5.42
CA GLU A 9 13.66 -10.49 -4.43
C GLU A 9 13.37 -9.23 -3.60
N ALA A 10 14.41 -8.55 -3.11
CA ALA A 10 14.24 -7.30 -2.37
C ALA A 10 13.68 -6.16 -3.24
N SER A 11 14.00 -6.12 -4.54
CA SER A 11 13.44 -5.14 -5.47
C SER A 11 11.94 -5.39 -5.69
N VAL A 12 11.54 -6.66 -5.86
CA VAL A 12 10.13 -7.06 -6.00
C VAL A 12 9.35 -6.72 -4.72
N ALA A 13 9.93 -7.00 -3.54
CA ALA A 13 9.31 -6.66 -2.27
C ALA A 13 9.19 -5.14 -2.07
N TYR A 14 10.19 -4.36 -2.50
CA TYR A 14 10.12 -2.90 -2.46
C TYR A 14 9.04 -2.33 -3.38
N GLN A 15 8.93 -2.85 -4.60
CA GLN A 15 7.86 -2.47 -5.52
C GLN A 15 6.47 -2.81 -4.93
N ALA A 16 6.30 -4.00 -4.36
CA ALA A 16 5.05 -4.38 -3.71
C ALA A 16 4.72 -3.50 -2.50
N PHE A 17 5.73 -3.05 -1.75
CA PHE A 17 5.57 -2.06 -0.68
C PHE A 17 5.07 -0.71 -1.23
N GLN A 18 5.64 -0.22 -2.33
CA GLN A 18 5.22 1.03 -2.95
C GLN A 18 3.75 0.96 -3.41
N GLU A 19 3.35 -0.13 -4.06
CA GLU A 19 1.95 -0.34 -4.48
C GLU A 19 0.99 -0.46 -3.30
N MET A 20 1.42 -1.13 -2.22
CA MET A 20 0.65 -1.19 -0.97
C MET A 20 0.50 0.20 -0.35
N HIS A 21 1.55 1.02 -0.37
CA HIS A 21 1.53 2.38 0.14
C HIS A 21 0.59 3.27 -0.68
N GLU A 22 0.68 3.22 -2.00
CA GLU A 22 -0.18 3.99 -2.92
C GLU A 22 -1.64 3.59 -2.76
N SER A 23 -1.97 2.29 -2.74
CA SER A 23 -3.35 1.84 -2.52
C SER A 23 -3.92 2.28 -1.17
N LYS A 24 -3.09 2.30 -0.12
CA LYS A 24 -3.46 2.85 1.20
C LYS A 24 -3.76 4.34 1.10
N GLN A 25 -2.89 5.12 0.45
CA GLN A 25 -3.10 6.56 0.26
C GLN A 25 -4.40 6.83 -0.48
N THR A 26 -4.65 6.14 -1.60
CA THR A 26 -5.91 6.28 -2.36
C THR A 26 -7.14 6.01 -1.51
N TYR A 27 -7.12 4.94 -0.70
CA TYR A 27 -8.22 4.63 0.23
C TYR A 27 -8.46 5.75 1.25
N PHE A 28 -7.39 6.27 1.88
CA PHE A 28 -7.53 7.34 2.88
C PHE A 28 -7.90 8.70 2.28
N THR A 29 -7.41 9.02 1.08
CA THR A 29 -7.82 10.22 0.35
C THR A 29 -9.33 10.17 0.07
N PHE A 30 -9.84 9.03 -0.40
CA PHE A 30 -11.28 8.88 -0.64
C PHE A 30 -12.11 9.00 0.65
N LEU A 31 -11.62 8.46 1.77
CA LEU A 31 -12.26 8.68 3.08
C LEU A 31 -12.28 10.16 3.48
N GLN A 32 -11.21 10.91 3.21
CA GLN A 32 -11.16 12.34 3.49
C GLN A 32 -12.14 13.13 2.61
N GLU A 33 -12.26 12.78 1.33
CA GLU A 33 -13.24 13.40 0.42
C GLU A 33 -14.68 13.17 0.91
N ILE A 34 -14.99 11.95 1.37
CA ILE A 34 -16.29 11.63 1.97
C ILE A 34 -16.52 12.43 3.26
N ASP A 35 -15.52 12.51 4.14
CA ASP A 35 -15.61 13.27 5.39
C ASP A 35 -15.87 14.77 5.13
N VAL A 36 -15.20 15.37 4.13
CA VAL A 36 -15.46 16.74 3.69
C VAL A 36 -16.89 16.90 3.18
N LYS A 37 -17.34 16.00 2.29
CA LYS A 37 -18.71 16.02 1.76
C LYS A 37 -19.75 16.00 2.89
N TYR A 38 -19.57 15.14 3.89
CA TYR A 38 -20.54 15.01 4.98
C TYR A 38 -20.51 16.21 5.92
N LYS A 39 -19.35 16.83 6.14
CA LYS A 39 -19.23 18.09 6.89
C LYS A 39 -19.96 19.25 6.20
N ASP A 40 -20.03 19.24 4.88
CA ASP A 40 -20.76 20.24 4.08
C ASP A 40 -22.27 19.93 3.96
N GLY A 41 -22.78 18.93 4.70
CA GLY A 41 -24.19 18.54 4.73
C GLY A 41 -24.61 17.60 3.61
N GLY A 42 -23.66 17.02 2.87
CA GLY A 42 -23.94 15.98 1.88
C GLY A 42 -24.34 14.65 2.53
N GLU A 43 -25.19 13.89 1.85
CA GLU A 43 -25.68 12.60 2.32
C GLU A 43 -24.82 11.43 1.83
N ALA A 44 -24.79 10.35 2.61
CA ALA A 44 -24.13 9.10 2.22
C ALA A 44 -24.83 8.41 1.05
N SER A 45 -24.04 7.81 0.16
CA SER A 45 -24.51 7.12 -1.03
C SER A 45 -24.04 5.66 -1.10
N LYS A 46 -24.78 4.86 -1.86
CA LYS A 46 -24.40 3.46 -2.15
C LYS A 46 -23.13 3.39 -3.00
N ASP A 47 -22.91 4.37 -3.87
CA ASP A 47 -21.73 4.44 -4.74
C ASP A 47 -20.46 4.63 -3.92
N GLU A 48 -20.48 5.51 -2.91
CA GLU A 48 -19.38 5.67 -1.96
C GLU A 48 -19.06 4.39 -1.19
N THR A 49 -20.11 3.68 -0.74
CA THR A 49 -19.94 2.41 -0.05
C THR A 49 -19.33 1.36 -0.98
N GLY A 50 -19.75 1.32 -2.24
CA GLY A 50 -19.20 0.43 -3.26
C GLY A 50 -17.75 0.72 -3.59
N GLU A 51 -17.38 1.99 -3.76
CA GLU A 51 -16.01 2.39 -4.05
C GLU A 51 -15.09 2.14 -2.85
N LEU A 52 -15.53 2.41 -1.61
CA LEU A 52 -14.78 2.06 -0.39
C LEU A 52 -14.50 0.55 -0.31
N ALA A 53 -15.51 -0.28 -0.60
CA ALA A 53 -15.35 -1.74 -0.59
C ALA A 53 -14.34 -2.20 -1.65
N LYS A 54 -14.40 -1.61 -2.85
CA LYS A 54 -13.46 -1.89 -3.95
C LYS A 54 -12.03 -1.48 -3.60
N LEU A 55 -11.83 -0.28 -3.08
CA LEU A 55 -10.51 0.22 -2.67
C LEU A 55 -9.92 -0.63 -1.53
N LEU A 56 -10.75 -1.03 -0.56
CA LEU A 56 -10.31 -1.90 0.54
C LEU A 56 -9.92 -3.31 0.04
N ALA A 57 -10.71 -3.87 -0.89
CA ALA A 57 -10.39 -5.16 -1.50
C ALA A 57 -9.07 -5.09 -2.29
N GLU A 58 -8.84 -4.00 -3.01
CA GLU A 58 -7.59 -3.79 -3.75
C GLU A 58 -6.40 -3.64 -2.81
N HIS A 59 -6.52 -2.82 -1.76
CA HIS A 59 -5.47 -2.69 -0.74
C HIS A 59 -5.15 -4.04 -0.09
N SER A 60 -6.17 -4.86 0.21
CA SER A 60 -5.98 -6.20 0.77
C SER A 60 -5.16 -7.12 -0.14
N LYS A 61 -5.35 -7.04 -1.47
CA LYS A 61 -4.52 -7.78 -2.44
C LYS A 61 -3.08 -7.28 -2.43
N LYS A 62 -2.86 -5.96 -2.37
CA LYS A 62 -1.51 -5.37 -2.31
C LYS A 62 -0.76 -5.74 -1.03
N VAL A 63 -1.45 -5.78 0.12
CA VAL A 63 -0.89 -6.30 1.37
C VAL A 63 -0.49 -7.76 1.24
N ALA A 64 -1.34 -8.61 0.65
CA ALA A 64 -1.02 -10.02 0.43
C ALA A 64 0.20 -10.18 -0.50
N ALA A 65 0.26 -9.43 -1.60
CA ALA A 65 1.39 -9.44 -2.53
C ALA A 65 2.69 -8.99 -1.85
N PHE A 66 2.65 -7.92 -1.05
CA PHE A 66 3.79 -7.47 -0.27
C PHE A 66 4.26 -8.53 0.73
N ASN A 67 3.35 -9.16 1.46
CA ASN A 67 3.71 -10.22 2.42
C ASN A 67 4.37 -11.42 1.72
N ILE A 68 3.85 -11.84 0.56
CA ILE A 68 4.45 -12.90 -0.25
C ILE A 68 5.85 -12.49 -0.70
N ALA A 69 6.00 -11.29 -1.30
CA ALA A 69 7.30 -10.81 -1.77
C ALA A 69 8.32 -10.66 -0.64
N MET A 70 7.89 -10.15 0.53
CA MET A 70 8.74 -10.01 1.71
C MET A 70 9.17 -11.35 2.29
N SER A 71 8.35 -12.40 2.15
CA SER A 71 8.71 -13.76 2.56
C SER A 71 9.76 -14.41 1.65
N ALA A 72 9.86 -13.97 0.40
CA ALA A 72 10.86 -14.45 -0.56
C ALA A 72 12.24 -13.79 -0.37
N VAL A 73 12.34 -12.73 0.43
CA VAL A 73 13.61 -12.10 0.81
C VAL A 73 14.23 -12.88 1.97
N GLU A 74 14.88 -14.00 1.64
CA GLU A 74 15.50 -14.91 2.62
C GLU A 74 16.83 -14.38 3.17
N ASP A 75 17.59 -13.63 2.36
CA ASP A 75 18.88 -13.07 2.76
C ASP A 75 18.70 -11.99 3.84
N PHE A 76 19.38 -12.18 4.98
CA PHE A 76 19.22 -11.31 6.14
C PHE A 76 19.70 -9.89 5.87
N GLU A 77 20.80 -9.71 5.14
CA GLU A 77 21.37 -8.40 4.85
C GLU A 77 20.48 -7.64 3.86
N ALA A 78 20.02 -8.30 2.80
CA ALA A 78 19.06 -7.76 1.83
C ALA A 78 17.75 -7.38 2.51
N ARG A 79 17.25 -8.22 3.43
CA ARG A 79 16.04 -7.93 4.20
C ARG A 79 16.22 -6.72 5.12
N ALA A 80 17.36 -6.59 5.79
CA ALA A 80 17.67 -5.45 6.64
C ALA A 80 17.80 -4.15 5.83
N ALA A 81 18.48 -4.20 4.68
CA ALA A 81 18.59 -3.08 3.75
C ALA A 81 17.21 -2.63 3.24
N LEU A 82 16.36 -3.59 2.85
CA LEU A 82 15.00 -3.32 2.42
C LEU A 82 14.15 -2.67 3.53
N ILE A 83 14.19 -3.19 4.77
CA ILE A 83 13.47 -2.60 5.91
C ILE A 83 13.86 -1.12 6.11
N LYS A 84 15.14 -0.79 5.94
CA LYS A 84 15.63 0.59 6.05
C LYS A 84 15.08 1.52 4.97
N LEU A 85 14.80 1.01 3.76
CA LEU A 85 14.19 1.79 2.67
C LEU A 85 12.69 2.02 2.84
N MET A 86 12.02 1.18 3.64
CA MET A 86 10.58 1.29 3.93
C MET A 86 10.26 2.10 5.18
N SER A 87 11.29 2.48 5.95
CA SER A 87 11.19 3.28 7.19
C SER A 87 11.08 4.77 6.89
#